data_AF-B4IN35-F1
#
_entry.id   AF-B4IN35-F1
#
_cell.length_a   1.000
_cell.length_b   1.000
_cell.length_c   1.000
_cell.angle_alpha   90.00
_cell.angle_beta   90.00
_cell.angle_gamma   90.00
#
_symmetry.space_group_name_H-M   'P 1'
#
loop_
_entity.id
_entity.type
_entity.pdbx_description
1 polymer ?
#
loop_
_entity_poly.entity_id
_entity_poly.type
_entity_poly.pdbx_seq_one_letter_code
_entity_poly.pdbx_strand_id
1 'polypeptide(L)' 'EEIPDGRHYGWSLWTARLPVSEAQRKAGDVEIWAKAVDSAYNVQPEKFEHIWNLRGVLANAYHKVKVKII' A
#
# COMPACT_ATOMS: atom_id res chain seq x y z
N GLU A 1 -1.50 30.11 2.35
CA GLU A 1 -0.83 28.80 2.36
C GLU A 1 -0.15 28.64 1.02
N GLU A 2 1.12 28.21 0.98
CA GLU A 2 1.73 27.78 -0.28
C GLU A 2 0.99 26.51 -0.71
N ILE A 3 0.15 26.64 -1.73
CA ILE A 3 -0.51 25.51 -2.36
C ILE A 3 0.60 24.74 -3.10
N PRO A 4 0.84 23.46 -2.80
CA PRO A 4 1.80 22.66 -3.53
C PRO A 4 1.51 22.76 -5.03
N ASP A 5 2.56 22.80 -5.85
CA ASP A 5 2.52 23.12 -7.29
C ASP A 5 1.57 22.23 -8.14
N GLY A 6 0.91 21.23 -7.57
CA GLY A 6 -0.09 20.36 -8.21
C GLY A 6 0.46 19.45 -9.31
N ARG A 7 1.71 19.69 -9.72
CA ARG A 7 2.39 19.10 -10.86
C ARG A 7 3.34 17.99 -10.42
N HIS A 8 2.77 16.98 -9.75
CA HIS A 8 3.49 15.78 -9.30
C HIS A 8 3.24 14.61 -10.27
N TYR A 9 3.74 14.72 -11.50
CA TYR A 9 3.51 13.72 -12.55
C TYR A 9 4.35 12.44 -12.40
N GLY A 10 5.48 12.53 -11.70
CA GLY A 10 6.34 11.39 -11.40
C GLY A 10 5.87 10.63 -10.16
N TRP A 11 6.16 9.34 -10.09
CA TRP A 11 5.85 8.52 -8.93
C TRP A 11 6.83 8.78 -7.78
N SER A 12 6.33 8.70 -6.55
CA SER A 12 7.17 8.65 -5.35
C SER A 12 7.63 7.21 -5.11
N LEU A 13 8.87 6.90 -5.48
CA LEU A 13 9.50 5.65 -5.06
C LEU A 13 9.78 5.70 -3.55
N TRP A 14 9.51 4.60 -2.85
CA TRP A 14 9.72 4.51 -1.41
C TRP A 14 10.38 3.19 -1.04
N THR A 15 11.06 3.17 0.10
CA THR A 15 11.68 1.97 0.68
C THR A 15 11.60 2.09 2.19
N ALA A 16 11.33 0.98 2.87
CA ALA A 16 11.26 0.91 4.32
C ALA A 16 12.05 -0.29 4.84
N ARG A 17 12.72 -0.11 5.98
CA ARG A 17 13.28 -1.20 6.78
C ARG A 17 12.30 -1.50 7.91
N LEU A 18 11.59 -2.61 7.81
CA LEU A 18 10.57 -3.00 8.79
C LEU A 18 11.21 -3.91 9.85
N PRO A 19 11.01 -3.65 11.15
CA PRO A 19 11.46 -4.56 12.19
C PRO A 19 10.66 -5.86 12.13
N VAL A 20 11.34 -6.98 12.37
CA VAL A 20 10.71 -8.31 12.48
C VAL A 20 10.83 -8.79 13.91
N SER A 21 9.70 -9.01 14.56
CA SER A 21 9.63 -9.54 15.92
C SER A 21 9.96 -11.04 15.99
N GLU A 22 10.40 -11.51 17.15
CA GLU A 22 10.61 -12.94 17.41
C GLU A 22 9.35 -13.79 17.15
N ALA A 23 8.17 -13.25 17.45
CA ALA A 23 6.90 -13.93 17.16
C ALA A 23 6.70 -14.11 15.64
N GLN A 24 7.02 -13.09 14.84
CA GLN A 24 6.95 -13.18 13.38
C GLN A 24 7.99 -14.15 12.81
N ARG A 25 9.21 -14.18 13.37
CA ARG A 25 10.24 -15.17 12.98
C ARG A 25 9.76 -16.60 13.24
N LYS A 26 9.17 -16.86 14.41
CA LYS A 26 8.63 -18.17 14.77
C LYS A 26 7.44 -18.59 13.92
N ALA A 27 6.58 -17.65 13.55
CA ALA A 27 5.44 -17.91 12.67
C ALA A 27 5.88 -18.28 11.24
N GLY A 28 7.02 -17.76 10.79
CA GLY A 28 7.62 -18.10 9.50
C GLY A 28 6.98 -17.45 8.27
N ASP A 29 5.72 -16.98 8.38
CA ASP A 29 5.00 -16.29 7.30
C ASP A 29 4.45 -14.94 7.80
N VAL A 30 4.61 -13.88 7.00
CA VAL A 30 4.02 -12.54 7.28
C VAL A 30 3.44 -11.91 6.01
N GLU A 31 2.54 -10.94 6.18
CA GLU A 31 1.95 -10.19 5.08
C GLU A 31 2.37 -8.71 5.16
N ILE A 32 2.90 -8.18 4.07
CA ILE A 32 3.32 -6.77 3.95
C ILE A 32 2.26 -6.03 3.15
N TRP A 33 1.74 -4.95 3.73
CA TRP A 33 0.65 -4.15 3.16
C TRP A 33 1.20 -2.77 2.78
N ALA A 34 0.84 -2.27 1.59
CA ALA A 34 1.20 -0.94 1.14
C ALA A 34 -0.04 -0.09 0.82
N LYS A 35 -0.03 1.17 1.27
CA LYS A 35 -1.01 2.20 0.91
C LYS A 35 -0.34 3.58 0.79
N ALA A 36 -0.93 4.47 0.01
CA ALA A 36 -0.53 5.87 -0.11
C ALA A 36 -1.63 6.84 0.32
N VAL A 37 -1.27 8.12 0.48
CA VAL A 37 -2.15 9.27 0.67
C VAL A 37 -1.63 10.40 -0.20
N ASP A 38 -2.50 11.10 -0.94
CA ASP A 38 -2.11 12.24 -1.77
C ASP A 38 -2.25 13.58 -1.03
N SER A 39 -1.88 14.69 -1.70
CA SER A 39 -1.96 16.05 -1.14
C SER A 39 -3.39 16.54 -0.89
N ALA A 40 -4.39 15.88 -1.47
CA ALA A 40 -5.81 16.16 -1.25
C ALA A 40 -6.40 15.21 -0.19
N TYR A 41 -5.56 14.46 0.51
CA TYR A 41 -5.95 13.45 1.51
C TYR A 41 -6.79 12.30 0.97
N ASN A 42 -6.77 12.03 -0.34
CA ASN A 42 -7.39 10.82 -0.86
C ASN A 42 -6.61 9.58 -0.39
N VAL A 43 -7.35 8.52 -0.08
CA VAL A 43 -6.80 7.25 0.40
C VAL A 43 -7.28 6.08 -0.47
N GLN A 44 -6.55 4.98 -0.40
CA GLN A 44 -6.93 3.73 -1.05
C GLN A 44 -7.92 2.92 -0.19
N PRO A 45 -8.86 2.16 -0.79
CA PRO A 45 -9.73 1.25 -0.06
C PRO A 45 -8.96 0.02 0.44
N GLU A 46 -9.43 -0.61 1.52
CA GLU A 46 -8.73 -1.75 2.12
C GLU A 46 -8.92 -3.06 1.34
N LYS A 47 -10.10 -3.25 0.71
CA LYS A 47 -10.52 -4.52 0.10
C LYS A 47 -11.19 -4.30 -1.25
N PHE A 48 -11.09 -5.30 -2.12
CA PHE A 48 -11.71 -5.30 -3.44
C PHE A 48 -13.22 -5.47 -3.44
N GLU A 49 -13.80 -6.03 -2.39
CA GLU A 49 -15.23 -6.35 -2.29
C GLU A 49 -16.15 -5.19 -2.69
N HIS A 50 -15.78 -3.96 -2.32
CA HIS A 50 -16.57 -2.76 -2.58
C HIS A 50 -16.14 -1.97 -3.83
N ILE A 51 -15.06 -2.36 -4.51
CA ILE A 51 -14.56 -1.69 -5.72
C ILE A 51 -14.49 -2.62 -6.94
N TRP A 52 -14.95 -3.86 -6.79
CA TRP A 52 -14.97 -4.82 -7.88
C TRP A 52 -15.87 -4.33 -9.02
N ASN A 53 -15.42 -4.57 -10.25
CA ASN A 53 -16.23 -4.35 -11.44
C ASN A 53 -15.84 -5.37 -12.51
N LEU A 54 -16.78 -5.67 -13.41
CA LEU A 54 -16.62 -6.68 -14.45
C LEU A 54 -15.42 -6.42 -15.37
N ARG A 55 -15.02 -5.15 -15.56
CA ARG A 55 -13.89 -4.77 -16.41
C ARG A 55 -12.53 -4.91 -15.73
N GLY A 56 -12.48 -5.10 -14.41
CA GLY A 56 -11.24 -5.20 -13.66
C GLY A 56 -10.41 -3.90 -13.61
N VAL A 57 -11.03 -2.74 -13.82
CA VAL A 57 -10.34 -1.43 -13.80
C VAL A 57 -10.43 -0.76 -12.43
N LEU A 58 -9.62 0.28 -12.19
CA LEU A 58 -9.58 1.03 -10.92
C LEU A 58 -9.26 0.13 -9.70
N ALA A 59 -8.42 -0.88 -9.91
CA ALA A 59 -7.98 -1.84 -8.91
C ALA A 59 -6.95 -1.22 -7.94
N ASN A 60 -7.37 -0.26 -7.12
CA ASN A 60 -6.49 0.52 -6.25
C ASN A 60 -6.57 0.16 -4.76
N ALA A 61 -7.14 -1.00 -4.39
CA ALA A 61 -7.11 -1.47 -3.00
C ALA A 61 -5.67 -1.73 -2.53
N TYR A 62 -5.47 -1.87 -1.21
CA TYR A 62 -4.15 -2.15 -0.64
C TYR A 62 -3.48 -3.35 -1.31
N HIS A 63 -2.23 -3.16 -1.74
CA HIS A 63 -1.41 -4.25 -2.23
C HIS A 63 -0.87 -5.05 -1.04
N LYS A 64 -1.13 -6.37 -1.03
CA LYS A 64 -0.77 -7.28 0.07
C LYS A 64 0.15 -8.37 -0.47
N VAL A 65 1.33 -8.50 0.11
CA VAL A 65 2.34 -9.47 -0.31
C VAL A 65 2.66 -10.40 0.85
N LYS A 66 2.39 -11.70 0.68
CA LYS A 66 2.77 -12.74 1.63
C LYS A 66 4.23 -13.13 1.40
N VAL A 67 5.03 -13.13 2.46
CA VAL A 67 6.44 -13.49 2.41
C VAL A 67 6.78 -14.49 3.51
N LYS A 68 7.75 -15.36 3.21
CA LYS A 68 8.34 -16.26 4.19
C LYS A 68 9.55 -15.61 4.84
N ILE A 69 9.66 -15.72 6.14
CA ILE A 69 10.84 -15.32 6.92
C ILE A 69 11.74 -16.55 7.02
N ILE A 70 12.95 -16.44 6.48
CA ILE A 70 13.99 -17.47 6.50
C ILE A 70 14.97 -17.19 7.63
#